data_AF-A0A2D8X3M9-F1
#
_entry.id   AF-A0A2D8X3M9-F1
#
_cell.length_a   1.000
_cell.length_b   1.000
_cell.length_c   1.000
_cell.angle_alpha   90.00
_cell.angle_beta   90.00
_cell.angle_gamma   90.00
#
_symmetry.space_group_name_H-M   'P 1'
#
loop_
_entity.id
_entity.type
_entity.pdbx_description
1 polymer ?
#
loop_
_entity_poly.entity_id
_entity_poly.type
_entity_poly.pdbx_seq_one_letter_code
_entity_poly.pdbx_strand_id
1 'polypeptide(L)'
;MGNMTIRNLPDEVHDHLRHQAVSNNRSIEAEVRAILVNSYVAKHTGGFGQQLRSRFQSMGVIGDELDLKRDKTVGDAADFS
;
A
#
# COMPACT_ATOMS: atom_id res chain seq x y z
N MET A 1 -22.81 3.98 1.99
CA MET A 1 -22.17 2.69 1.63
C MET A 1 -22.74 2.24 0.29
N GLY A 2 -21.89 1.89 -0.67
CA GLY A 2 -22.33 1.37 -1.97
C GLY A 2 -22.26 -0.15 -1.99
N ASN A 3 -23.25 -0.79 -2.60
CA ASN A 3 -23.18 -2.19 -2.99
C ASN A 3 -22.81 -2.28 -4.48
N MET A 4 -22.08 -3.33 -4.86
CA MET A 4 -21.70 -3.57 -6.25
C MET A 4 -21.87 -5.06 -6.54
N THR A 5 -22.46 -5.40 -7.67
CA THR A 5 -22.57 -6.78 -8.15
C THR A 5 -21.83 -6.90 -9.47
N ILE A 6 -20.82 -7.78 -9.52
CA ILE A 6 -20.08 -8.09 -10.73
C ILE A 6 -20.66 -9.40 -11.29
N ARG A 7 -21.21 -9.35 -12.52
CA ARG A 7 -21.79 -10.51 -13.20
C ARG A 7 -20.86 -10.99 -14.30
N ASN A 8 -20.94 -12.27 -14.64
CA ASN A 8 -20.16 -12.91 -15.70
C ASN A 8 -18.64 -12.77 -15.49
N LEU A 9 -18.18 -12.88 -14.25
CA LEU A 9 -16.74 -12.93 -13.94
C LEU A 9 -16.21 -14.30 -14.39
N PRO A 10 -15.15 -14.36 -15.21
CA PRO A 10 -14.53 -15.64 -15.56
C PRO A 10 -14.10 -16.41 -14.30
N ASP A 11 -14.34 -17.72 -14.28
CA ASP A 11 -14.07 -18.56 -13.11
C ASP A 11 -12.60 -18.52 -12.69
N GLU A 12 -11.68 -18.48 -13.67
CA GLU A 12 -10.24 -18.33 -13.43
C GLU A 12 -9.87 -17.06 -12.63
N VAL A 13 -10.59 -15.96 -12.86
CA VAL A 13 -10.37 -14.70 -12.14
C VAL A 13 -10.94 -14.80 -10.74
N HIS A 14 -12.11 -15.43 -10.59
CA HIS A 14 -12.71 -15.66 -9.27
C HIS A 14 -11.81 -16.54 -8.39
N ASP A 15 -11.24 -17.60 -8.95
CA ASP A 15 -10.36 -18.52 -8.24
C ASP A 15 -9.02 -17.87 -7.88
N HIS A 16 -8.45 -17.07 -8.77
CA HIS A 16 -7.28 -16.26 -8.45
C HIS A 16 -7.56 -15.31 -7.28
N LEU A 17 -8.69 -14.58 -7.29
CA LEU A 17 -9.08 -13.68 -6.19
C LEU A 17 -9.27 -14.43 -4.88
N ARG A 18 -9.84 -15.65 -4.92
CA ARG A 18 -9.98 -16.50 -3.73
C ARG A 18 -8.60 -16.88 -3.16
N HIS A 19 -7.67 -17.34 -3.99
CA HIS A 19 -6.33 -17.70 -3.54
C HIS A 19 -5.58 -16.49 -2.95
N GLN A 20 -5.69 -15.33 -3.61
CA GLN A 20 -5.08 -14.10 -3.12
C GLN A 20 -5.66 -13.68 -1.76
N ALA A 21 -6.98 -13.79 -1.57
CA ALA A 21 -7.63 -13.48 -0.31
C ALA A 21 -7.14 -14.38 0.83
N VAL A 22 -6.99 -15.68 0.59
CA VAL A 22 -6.42 -16.64 1.56
C VAL A 22 -4.99 -16.26 1.90
N SER A 23 -4.15 -15.97 0.90
CA SER A 23 -2.76 -15.53 1.12
C SER A 23 -2.67 -14.26 1.96
N ASN A 24 -3.65 -13.36 1.84
CA ASN A 24 -3.71 -12.11 2.59
C ASN A 24 -4.48 -12.24 3.92
N ASN A 25 -4.93 -13.44 4.31
CA ASN A 25 -5.79 -13.68 5.48
C ASN A 25 -7.04 -12.79 5.52
N ARG A 26 -7.72 -12.66 4.37
CA ARG A 26 -8.91 -11.83 4.19
C ARG A 26 -10.05 -12.63 3.57
N SER A 27 -11.27 -12.13 3.74
CA SER A 27 -12.39 -12.60 2.92
C SER A 27 -12.24 -12.13 1.48
N ILE A 28 -12.85 -12.83 0.53
CA ILE A 28 -12.80 -12.46 -0.89
C ILE A 28 -13.36 -11.05 -1.13
N GLU A 29 -14.43 -10.68 -0.41
CA GLU A 29 -15.02 -9.34 -0.49
C GLU A 29 -14.03 -8.27 0.02
N ALA A 30 -13.36 -8.54 1.13
CA ALA A 30 -12.36 -7.62 1.68
C ALA A 30 -11.17 -7.45 0.73
N GLU A 31 -10.76 -8.52 0.05
CA GLU A 31 -9.70 -8.48 -0.95
C GLU A 31 -10.10 -7.67 -2.19
N VAL A 32 -11.28 -7.92 -2.76
CA VAL A 32 -11.80 -7.14 -3.89
C VAL A 32 -11.93 -5.66 -3.52
N ARG A 33 -12.43 -5.36 -2.33
CA ARG A 33 -12.51 -3.97 -1.82
C ARG A 33 -11.13 -3.33 -1.75
N ALA A 34 -10.13 -4.04 -1.21
CA ALA A 34 -8.77 -3.54 -1.12
C ALA A 34 -8.16 -3.25 -2.50
N ILE A 35 -8.36 -4.15 -3.47
CA ILE A 35 -7.88 -3.96 -4.85
C ILE A 35 -8.51 -2.71 -5.48
N LEU A 36 -9.83 -2.52 -5.33
CA LEU A 36 -10.54 -1.36 -5.87
C LEU A 36 -10.05 -0.05 -5.24
N VAL A 37 -9.89 -0.02 -3.92
CA VAL A 37 -9.35 1.14 -3.21
C VAL A 37 -7.92 1.44 -3.66
N ASN A 38 -7.06 0.43 -3.72
CA ASN A 38 -5.68 0.60 -4.15
C ASN A 38 -5.58 1.09 -5.59
N SER A 39 -6.44 0.60 -6.49
CA SER A 39 -6.53 1.07 -7.88
C SER A 39 -6.97 2.53 -7.96
N TYR A 40 -7.94 2.93 -7.14
CA TYR A 40 -8.38 4.33 -7.05
C TYR A 40 -7.24 5.22 -6.54
N VAL A 41 -6.61 4.85 -5.42
CA VAL A 41 -5.48 5.57 -4.82
C VAL A 41 -4.34 5.71 -5.82
N ALA A 42 -3.90 4.61 -6.44
CA ALA A 42 -2.81 4.60 -7.40
C ALA A 42 -3.03 5.59 -8.57
N LYS A 43 -4.29 5.78 -8.99
CA LYS A 43 -4.64 6.71 -10.06
C LYS A 43 -4.84 8.16 -9.60
N HIS A 44 -5.27 8.40 -8.36
CA HIS A 44 -5.78 9.72 -7.94
C HIS A 44 -4.93 10.43 -6.89
N THR A 45 -4.21 9.72 -6.02
CA THR A 45 -3.40 10.35 -4.94
C THR A 45 -1.96 10.61 -5.35
N GLY A 46 -1.59 10.30 -6.60
CA GLY A 46 -0.22 10.38 -7.08
C GLY A 46 0.66 9.27 -6.48
N GLY A 47 1.85 9.10 -7.05
CA GLY A 47 2.83 8.14 -6.56
C GLY A 47 3.30 8.44 -5.13
N PHE A 48 4.00 7.50 -4.52
CA PHE A 48 4.50 7.60 -3.14
C PHE A 48 5.21 8.93 -2.84
N GLY A 49 6.04 9.42 -3.77
CA GLY A 49 6.75 10.70 -3.61
C GLY A 49 5.84 11.93 -3.52
N GLN A 50 4.71 11.95 -4.24
CA GLN A 50 3.72 13.03 -4.14
C GLN A 50 3.01 13.01 -2.79
N GLN A 51 2.63 11.82 -2.32
CA GLN A 51 2.00 11.66 -1.00
C GLN A 51 2.95 12.06 0.12
N LEU A 52 4.23 11.65 0.04
CA LEU A 52 5.26 12.03 0.99
C LEU A 52 5.43 13.56 1.02
N ARG A 53 5.59 14.19 -0.15
CA ARG A 53 5.69 15.65 -0.26
C ARG A 53 4.47 16.34 0.33
N SER A 54 3.25 15.93 -0.02
CA SER A 54 2.02 16.52 0.52
C SER A 54 1.91 16.40 2.04
N ARG A 55 2.35 15.27 2.62
CA ARG A 55 2.27 15.02 4.07
C ARG A 55 3.19 15.92 4.89
N PHE A 56 4.36 16.23 4.35
CA PHE A 56 5.46 16.93 5.03
C PHE A 56 5.64 18.39 4.60
N GLN A 57 4.96 18.84 3.55
CA GLN A 57 5.07 20.21 3.04
C GLN A 57 4.73 21.28 4.07
N SER A 58 3.75 21.03 4.95
CA SER A 58 3.37 21.97 6.01
C SER A 58 4.27 21.92 7.24
N MET A 59 5.16 20.93 7.34
CA MET A 59 6.07 20.74 8.47
C MET A 59 7.42 21.44 8.26
N GLY A 60 7.66 22.04 7.10
CA GLY A 60 8.91 22.75 6.80
C GLY A 60 10.14 21.82 6.73
N VAL A 61 9.94 20.52 6.50
CA VAL A 61 11.03 19.52 6.41
C VAL A 61 11.36 19.15 4.96
N ILE A 62 11.06 20.03 4.01
CA ILE A 62 11.32 19.83 2.59
C ILE A 62 12.50 20.71 2.19
N GLY A 63 13.70 20.13 2.22
CA GLY A 63 14.94 20.86 2.00
C GLY A 63 16.08 20.22 2.79
N ASP A 64 16.96 21.05 3.32
CA ASP A 64 18.18 20.64 4.03
C ASP A 64 17.91 20.37 5.53
N GLU A 65 16.66 20.46 5.99
CA GLU A 65 16.31 20.24 7.39
C GLU A 65 16.51 18.80 7.86
N LEU A 66 16.69 17.88 6.91
CA LEU A 66 17.06 16.48 7.13
C LEU A 66 18.49 16.17 6.68
N ASP A 67 19.35 17.19 6.47
CA ASP A 67 20.78 17.02 6.17
C ASP A 67 21.54 16.57 7.43
N LEU A 68 21.20 15.36 7.88
CA LEU A 68 21.82 14.68 8.99
C LEU A 68 22.88 13.73 8.42
N LYS A 69 24.10 13.85 8.93
CA LYS A 69 25.17 12.91 8.57
C LYS A 69 24.80 11.52 9.08
N ARG A 70 24.41 10.63 8.16
CA ARG A 70 24.14 9.23 8.47
C ARG A 70 25.35 8.59 9.14
N ASP A 71 25.15 8.01 10.33
CA ASP A 71 26.12 7.14 10.96
C ASP A 71 26.36 5.90 10.08
N LYS A 72 27.63 5.61 9.79
CA LYS A 72 28.06 4.50 8.95
C LYS A 72 28.68 3.36 9.76
N THR A 73 28.62 3.44 11.08
CA THR A 73 29.00 2.34 11.96
C THR A 73 28.16 1.12 11.59
N VAL A 74 28.82 -0.02 11.40
CA VAL A 74 28.15 -1.27 11.08
C VAL A 74 27.30 -1.65 12.28
N GLY A 75 26.00 -1.89 12.08
CA GLY A 75 25.12 -2.34 13.14
C GLY A 75 25.47 -3.75 13.59
N ASP A 76 25.31 -4.03 14.88
CA ASP A 76 25.42 -5.39 15.39
C ASP A 76 24.36 -6.31 14.76
N ALA A 77 24.64 -7.61 14.73
CA ALA A 77 23.67 -8.59 14.26
C ALA A 77 22.41 -8.53 15.12
N ALA A 78 21.24 -8.49 14.48
CA ALA A 78 19.98 -8.58 15.19
C ALA A 78 19.85 -9.98 15.81
N ASP A 79 19.61 -10.01 17.12
CA ASP A 79 19.27 -11.23 17.85
C ASP A 79 17.78 -11.52 17.66
N PHE A 80 17.48 -12.71 17.14
CA PHE A 80 16.12 -13.18 16.89
C PHE A 80 15.80 -14.46 17.69
N SER A 81 16.58 -14.73 18.74
CA SER A 81 16.43 -15.90 19.62
C SER A 81 15.17 -15.85 20.48
#